data_AF-A0A946SFV4-F1
#
_entry.id   AF-A0A946SFV4-F1
#
_cell.length_a   1.000
_cell.length_b   1.000
_cell.length_c   1.000
_cell.angle_alpha   90.00
_cell.angle_beta   90.00
_cell.angle_gamma   90.00
#
_symmetry.space_group_name_H-M   'P 1'
#
loop_
_entity.id
_entity.type
_entity.pdbx_description
1 polymer ?
#
loop_
_entity_poly.entity_id
_entity_poly.type
_entity_poly.pdbx_seq_one_letter_code
_entity_poly.pdbx_strand_id
1 'polypeptide(L)'
;MSKVKLIKSVILILWLACFANIFIPLSNILNYLLIFLIAAHCLEFIIFYKKIKNNKIKNFLMVMIYGYLHIQKLDYYEKTKQ
;
A
#
# COMPACT_ATOMS: atom_id res chain seq x y z
N MET A 1 21.98 -0.57 -2.69
CA MET A 1 20.71 -0.75 -1.95
C MET A 1 19.63 -1.14 -2.96
N SER A 2 18.92 -2.27 -2.79
CA SER A 2 17.97 -2.75 -3.81
C SER A 2 16.82 -1.74 -3.98
N LYS A 3 16.48 -1.37 -5.23
CA LYS A 3 15.49 -0.32 -5.57
C LYS A 3 14.16 -0.51 -4.81
N VAL A 4 13.76 -1.76 -4.61
CA VAL A 4 12.56 -2.18 -3.87
C VAL A 4 12.59 -1.73 -2.39
N LYS A 5 13.75 -1.77 -1.72
CA LYS A 5 13.89 -1.31 -0.34
C LYS A 5 13.72 0.21 -0.23
N LEU A 6 14.24 0.97 -1.20
CA LEU A 6 14.06 2.42 -1.25
C LEU A 6 12.58 2.79 -1.43
N ILE A 7 11.89 2.16 -2.40
CA ILE A 7 10.46 2.42 -2.66
C ILE A 7 9.62 2.12 -1.42
N LYS A 8 9.86 1.00 -0.74
CA LYS A 8 9.19 0.67 0.53
C LYS A 8 9.41 1.73 1.60
N SER A 9 10.64 2.21 1.74
CA SER A 9 10.99 3.23 2.73
C SER A 9 10.28 4.56 2.42
N VAL A 10 10.24 4.96 1.15
CA VAL A 10 9.55 6.19 0.72
C VAL A 10 8.05 6.10 0.99
N ILE A 11 7.40 4.97 0.67
CA ILE A 11 5.97 4.76 0.93
C ILE A 11 5.67 4.81 2.44
N LEU A 12 6.54 4.21 3.26
CA LEU A 12 6.39 4.24 4.72
C LEU A 12 6.48 5.68 5.26
N ILE A 13 7.45 6.46 4.78
CA ILE A 13 7.62 7.87 5.17
C ILE A 13 6.42 8.71 4.69
N LEU A 14 5.89 8.43 3.49
CA LEU A 14 4.70 9.10 2.96
C LEU A 14 3.47 8.85 3.83
N TRP A 15 3.26 7.60 4.25
CA TRP A 15 2.21 7.23 5.19
C TRP A 15 2.37 7.95 6.53
N LEU A 16 3.59 7.99 7.06
CA LEU A 16 3.89 8.68 8.32
C LEU A 16 3.62 10.19 8.22
N ALA A 17 4.00 10.82 7.10
CA ALA A 17 3.74 12.24 6.85
C ALA A 17 2.24 12.54 6.73
N CYS A 18 1.47 11.68 6.03
CA CYS A 18 0.03 11.82 5.96
C CYS A 18 -0.64 11.60 7.33
N PHE A 19 -0.18 10.62 8.12
CA PHE A 19 -0.69 10.38 9.47
C PHE A 19 -0.39 11.56 10.40
N ALA A 20 0.83 12.10 10.35
CA ALA A 20 1.20 13.30 11.07
C ALA A 20 0.32 14.50 10.68
N ASN A 21 -0.06 14.62 9.39
CA ASN A 21 -0.96 15.66 8.92
C ASN A 21 -2.39 15.57 9.50
N ILE A 22 -2.83 14.36 9.92
CA ILE A 22 -4.12 14.19 10.60
C ILE A 22 -4.08 14.79 12.00
N PHE A 23 -2.98 14.60 12.73
CA PHE A 23 -2.82 15.12 14.09
C PHE A 23 -2.41 16.59 14.13
N ILE A 24 -1.65 17.01 13.13
CA ILE A 24 -1.14 18.38 12.99
C ILE A 24 -1.53 18.84 11.59
N PRO A 25 -2.52 19.74 11.42
CA PRO A 25 -2.94 20.21 10.11
C PRO A 25 -1.81 21.02 9.45
N LEU A 26 -0.90 20.32 8.79
CA LEU A 26 0.32 20.84 8.19
C LEU A 26 0.03 21.46 6.83
N SER A 27 -0.78 20.77 6.01
CA SER A 27 -1.20 21.27 4.71
C SER A 27 -2.44 20.56 4.16
N ASN A 28 -3.30 21.30 3.47
CA ASN A 28 -4.45 20.73 2.73
C ASN A 28 -3.99 19.80 1.60
N ILE A 29 -2.82 20.02 1.02
CA ILE A 29 -2.26 19.17 -0.05
C ILE A 29 -2.03 17.74 0.46
N LEU A 30 -1.54 17.58 1.69
CA LEU A 30 -1.34 16.27 2.31
C LEU A 30 -2.67 15.55 2.56
N ASN A 31 -3.74 16.27 2.86
CA ASN A 31 -5.09 15.68 2.98
C ASN A 31 -5.61 15.15 1.65
N TYR A 32 -5.49 15.94 0.56
CA TYR A 32 -5.86 15.46 -0.78
C TYR A 32 -5.01 14.27 -1.20
N LEU A 33 -3.71 14.30 -0.89
CA LEU A 33 -2.79 13.20 -1.17
C LEU A 33 -3.17 11.93 -0.41
N LEU A 34 -3.53 12.05 0.88
CA LEU A 34 -4.00 10.94 1.71
C LEU A 34 -5.28 10.32 1.12
N ILE A 35 -6.27 11.15 0.75
CA ILE A 35 -7.52 10.68 0.14
C ILE A 35 -7.24 9.96 -1.17
N PHE A 36 -6.38 10.53 -2.03
CA PHE A 36 -5.98 9.90 -3.28
C PHE A 36 -5.28 8.56 -3.05
N LEU A 37 -4.37 8.49 -2.08
CA LEU A 37 -3.62 7.28 -1.74
C LEU A 37 -4.54 6.17 -1.22
N ILE A 38 -5.49 6.51 -0.35
CA ILE A 38 -6.52 5.59 0.14
C ILE A 38 -7.40 5.11 -1.01
N ALA A 39 -7.87 6.01 -1.88
CA ALA A 39 -8.72 5.65 -3.02
C ALA A 39 -7.99 4.72 -4.00
N ALA A 40 -6.73 5.01 -4.34
CA ALA A 40 -5.92 4.17 -5.19
C ALA A 40 -5.71 2.78 -4.59
N HIS A 41 -5.38 2.69 -3.29
CA HIS A 41 -5.21 1.40 -2.60
C HIS A 41 -6.52 0.62 -2.45
N CYS A 42 -7.65 1.30 -2.24
CA CYS A 42 -8.98 0.67 -2.27
C CYS A 42 -9.28 0.06 -3.64
N LEU A 43 -8.96 0.78 -4.72
CA LEU A 43 -9.20 0.31 -6.08
C LEU A 43 -8.29 -0.88 -6.44
N GLU A 44 -6.99 -0.81 -6.10
CA GLU A 44 -6.08 -1.96 -6.20
C GLU A 44 -6.60 -3.15 -5.39
N PHE A 45 -7.06 -2.92 -4.17
CA PHE A 45 -7.60 -3.99 -3.35
C PHE A 45 -8.84 -4.64 -3.99
N ILE A 46 -9.79 -3.87 -4.51
CA ILE A 46 -11.00 -4.42 -5.16
C ILE A 46 -10.61 -5.29 -6.37
N ILE A 47 -9.66 -4.85 -7.18
CA ILE A 47 -9.17 -5.61 -8.35
C ILE A 47 -8.51 -6.92 -7.90
N PHE A 48 -7.67 -6.88 -6.88
CA PHE A 48 -6.93 -8.05 -6.39
C PHE A 48 -7.68 -8.87 -5.32
N TYR A 49 -8.86 -8.42 -4.88
CA TYR A 49 -9.68 -9.09 -3.87
C TYR A 49 -10.06 -10.50 -4.31
N LYS A 50 -10.32 -10.69 -5.62
CA LYS A 50 -10.59 -12.00 -6.22
C LYS A 50 -9.39 -12.97 -6.16
N LYS A 51 -8.16 -12.46 -6.13
CA LYS A 51 -6.91 -13.26 -6.09
C LYS A 51 -6.54 -13.67 -4.66
N ILE A 52 -6.94 -12.88 -3.65
CA ILE A 52 -6.57 -13.09 -2.24
C ILE A 52 -7.57 -14.07 -1.58
N LYS A 53 -7.37 -15.38 -1.81
CA LYS A 53 -8.24 -16.43 -1.26
C LYS A 53 -7.88 -16.87 0.17
N ASN A 54 -6.65 -16.60 0.64
CA ASN A 54 -6.16 -17.03 1.95
C ASN A 54 -5.54 -15.84 2.74
N ASN A 55 -5.89 -15.68 4.03
CA ASN A 55 -5.49 -14.54 4.90
C ASN A 55 -5.86 -13.13 4.37
N LYS A 56 -7.17 -12.91 4.11
CA LYS A 56 -7.73 -11.66 3.57
C LYS A 56 -7.27 -10.38 4.29
N ILE A 57 -7.29 -10.37 5.63
CA ILE A 57 -6.99 -9.17 6.43
C ILE A 57 -5.51 -8.79 6.35
N LYS A 58 -4.61 -9.78 6.43
CA LYS A 58 -3.16 -9.54 6.39
C LYS A 58 -2.73 -9.02 5.01
N ASN A 59 -3.26 -9.61 3.95
CA ASN A 59 -3.02 -9.14 2.60
C ASN A 59 -3.66 -7.78 2.34
N PHE A 60 -4.85 -7.51 2.88
CA PHE A 60 -5.48 -6.19 2.80
C PHE A 60 -4.60 -5.11 3.43
N LEU A 61 -4.15 -5.31 4.67
CA LEU A 61 -3.24 -4.39 5.35
C LEU A 61 -1.93 -4.19 4.57
N MET A 62 -1.37 -5.25 4.00
CA MET A 62 -0.15 -5.12 3.21
C MET A 62 -0.36 -4.42 1.86
N VAL A 63 -1.51 -4.58 1.20
CA VAL A 63 -1.88 -3.77 0.02
C VAL A 63 -2.11 -2.32 0.41
N MET A 64 -2.68 -2.05 1.58
CA MET A 64 -2.89 -0.69 2.07
C MET A 64 -1.57 0.04 2.38
N ILE A 65 -0.55 -0.70 2.85
CA ILE A 65 0.76 -0.13 3.22
C ILE A 65 1.73 -0.11 2.03
N TYR A 66 1.71 -1.12 1.15
CA TYR A 66 2.72 -1.28 0.09
C TYR A 66 2.13 -1.31 -1.33
N GLY A 67 0.80 -1.24 -1.48
CA GLY A 67 0.09 -1.26 -2.77
C GLY A 67 0.48 -2.42 -3.67
N TYR A 68 0.62 -2.08 -4.96
CA TYR A 68 1.13 -2.91 -6.04
C TYR A 68 2.38 -3.71 -5.68
N LEU A 69 3.27 -3.17 -4.84
CA LEU A 69 4.53 -3.80 -4.50
C LEU A 69 4.35 -5.04 -3.61
N HIS A 70 3.26 -5.10 -2.83
CA HIS A 70 2.84 -6.32 -2.14
C HIS A 70 2.23 -7.33 -3.10
N ILE A 71 1.37 -6.87 -4.02
CA ILE A 71 0.73 -7.70 -5.03
C ILE A 71 1.76 -8.40 -5.91
N GLN A 72 2.78 -7.68 -6.37
CA GLN A 72 3.87 -8.23 -7.18
C GLN A 72 4.64 -9.32 -6.44
N LYS A 73 4.81 -9.15 -5.12
CA LYS A 73 5.46 -10.15 -4.27
C LYS A 73 4.58 -11.38 -4.04
N LEU A 74 3.26 -11.17 -3.96
CA LEU A 74 2.28 -12.25 -3.84
C LEU A 74 2.23 -13.09 -5.13
N ASP A 75 2.21 -12.42 -6.29
CA ASP A 75 2.21 -13.04 -7.61
C ASP A 75 3.49 -13.88 -7.83
N TYR A 76 4.64 -13.34 -7.44
CA TYR A 76 5.90 -14.10 -7.44
C TYR A 76 5.82 -15.35 -6.55
N TYR A 77 5.29 -15.23 -5.33
CA TYR A 77 5.15 -16.36 -4.41
C TYR A 77 4.20 -17.44 -4.94
N GLU A 78 3.05 -17.04 -5.52
CA GLU A 78 2.08 -17.95 -6.13
C GLU A 78 2.74 -18.72 -7.29
N LYS A 79 3.51 -18.02 -8.13
CA LYS A 79 4.21 -18.61 -9.29
C LYS A 79 5.37 -19.52 -8.91
N THR A 80 6.05 -19.29 -7.79
CA THR A 80 7.14 -20.17 -7.29
C THR A 80 6.65 -21.38 -6.50
N LYS A 81 5.36 -21.43 -6.14
CA LYS A 81 4.75 -22.57 -5.43
C LYS A 81 4.03 -23.54 -6.36
N GLN A 82 4.01 -23.23 -7.66
CA GLN A 82 3.46 -24.04 -8.74
C GLN A 82 4.59 -24.76 -9.47
#